data_AF-A0AA51IS86-F1
#
_entry.id   AF-A0AA51IS86-F1
#
_cell.length_a   1.000
_cell.length_b   1.000
_cell.length_c   1.000
_cell.angle_alpha   90.00
_cell.angle_beta   90.00
_cell.angle_gamma   90.00
#
_symmetry.space_group_name_H-M   'P 1'
#
loop_
_entity.id
_entity.type
_entity.pdbx_description
1 polymer ?
#
loop_
_entity_poly.entity_id
_entity_poly.type
_entity_poly.pdbx_seq_one_letter_code
_entity_poly.pdbx_strand_id
1 'polypeptide(L)' 'RPTKISKVPQAVRFFYSDSVVIDWYRGQLSKALTFINSEDLSFVMYYAPWDAESQYVRGEFEKAANVLRDRV' A
#
# COMPACT_ATOMS: atom_id res chain seq x y z
N ARG A 1 5.21 -26.45 27.15
CA ARG A 1 5.86 -25.47 26.23
C ARG A 1 4.81 -24.43 25.88
N PRO A 2 5.02 -23.12 26.14
CA PRO A 2 4.07 -22.11 25.70
C PRO A 2 4.12 -22.07 24.17
N THR A 3 2.97 -22.19 23.52
CA THR A 3 2.81 -21.99 22.09
C THR A 3 3.25 -20.56 21.77
N LYS A 4 4.24 -20.40 20.89
CA LYS A 4 4.60 -19.09 20.31
C LYS A 4 3.35 -18.58 19.60
N ILE A 5 2.56 -17.76 20.26
CA ILE A 5 1.46 -17.05 19.62
C ILE A 5 2.14 -16.13 18.60
N SER A 6 1.96 -16.44 17.32
CA SER A 6 2.36 -15.59 16.20
C SER A 6 1.86 -14.18 16.48
N LYS A 7 2.77 -13.24 16.74
CA LYS A 7 2.41 -11.84 16.98
C LYS A 7 1.61 -11.39 15.76
N VAL A 8 0.33 -11.06 15.95
CA VAL A 8 -0.51 -10.50 14.89
C VAL A 8 0.25 -9.29 14.36
N PRO A 9 0.58 -9.23 13.07
CA PRO A 9 1.52 -8.21 12.66
C PRO A 9 0.80 -6.86 12.68
N GLN A 10 1.49 -5.87 13.23
CA GLN A 10 0.91 -4.56 13.44
C GLN A 10 0.66 -3.86 12.10
N ALA A 11 -0.39 -3.04 12.05
CA ALA A 11 -0.66 -2.12 10.96
C ALA A 11 0.45 -1.06 10.92
N VAL A 12 1.55 -1.40 10.24
CA VAL A 12 2.67 -0.53 9.97
C VAL A 12 2.51 0.09 8.59
N ARG A 13 3.02 1.31 8.42
CA ARG A 13 3.12 1.95 7.11
C ARG A 13 3.99 1.11 6.19
N PHE A 14 3.51 0.92 4.97
CA PHE A 14 4.22 0.19 3.94
C PHE A 14 5.03 1.11 3.05
N PHE A 15 4.44 2.25 2.69
CA PHE A 15 5.13 3.33 1.99
C PHE A 15 5.60 4.41 2.97
N TYR A 16 6.67 5.13 2.58
CA TYR A 16 7.17 6.25 3.36
C TYR A 16 6.25 7.46 3.24
N SER A 17 6.32 8.38 4.21
CA SER A 17 5.44 9.55 4.28
C SER A 17 5.64 10.58 3.16
N ASP A 18 6.80 10.54 2.51
CA ASP A 18 7.21 11.37 1.38
C ASP A 18 6.93 10.70 0.02
N SER A 19 6.39 9.48 0.01
CA SER A 19 6.02 8.78 -1.21
C SER A 19 4.83 9.45 -1.91
N VAL A 20 4.79 9.34 -3.24
CA VAL A 20 3.64 9.75 -4.06
C VAL A 20 2.44 8.81 -3.87
N VAL A 21 2.68 7.60 -3.36
CA VAL A 21 1.65 6.58 -3.17
C VAL A 21 0.87 6.85 -1.88
N ILE A 22 -0.46 6.89 -1.99
CA ILE A 22 -1.35 7.00 -0.84
C ILE A 22 -1.51 5.62 -0.18
N ASP A 23 -1.05 5.50 1.07
CA ASP A 23 -1.09 4.25 1.84
C ASP A 23 -2.26 4.23 2.85
N TRP A 24 -3.20 3.30 2.64
CA TRP A 24 -4.35 3.02 3.53
C TRP A 24 -4.15 1.81 4.46
N TYR A 25 -2.97 1.68 5.08
CA TYR A 25 -2.59 0.58 5.98
C TYR A 25 -3.48 0.36 7.23
N ARG A 26 -4.40 1.28 7.60
CA ARG A 26 -5.29 1.12 8.77
C ARG A 26 -6.65 0.51 8.45
N GLY A 27 -6.82 -0.08 7.26
CA GLY A 27 -8.09 -0.65 6.82
C GLY A 27 -9.11 0.42 6.44
N GLN A 28 -8.67 1.56 5.94
CA GLN A 28 -9.55 2.66 5.50
C GLN A 28 -10.15 2.40 4.10
N LEU A 29 -10.68 1.19 3.88
CA LEU A 29 -11.10 0.73 2.55
C LEU A 29 -12.20 1.59 1.95
N SER A 30 -13.19 2.04 2.74
CA SER A 30 -14.24 2.93 2.25
C SER A 30 -13.67 4.25 1.70
N LYS A 31 -12.68 4.83 2.38
CA LYS A 31 -12.01 6.07 1.91
C LYS A 31 -11.21 5.82 0.64
N ALA A 32 -10.51 4.68 0.58
CA ALA A 32 -9.78 4.27 -0.61
C ALA A 32 -10.74 4.13 -1.81
N LEU A 33 -11.87 3.43 -1.64
CA LEU A 33 -12.86 3.23 -2.70
C LEU A 33 -13.51 4.54 -3.15
N THR A 34 -13.82 5.46 -2.23
CA THR A 34 -14.34 6.77 -2.62
C THR A 34 -13.33 7.55 -3.46
N PHE A 35 -12.04 7.53 -3.08
CA PHE A 35 -10.96 8.19 -3.82
C PHE A 35 -10.73 7.53 -5.19
N ILE A 36 -10.71 6.19 -5.24
CA ILE A 36 -10.53 5.45 -6.49
C ILE A 36 -11.65 5.76 -7.48
N ASN A 37 -12.89 5.92 -7.01
CA ASN A 37 -14.04 6.25 -7.86
C ASN A 37 -14.09 7.72 -8.30
N SER A 38 -13.27 8.62 -7.73
CA SER A 38 -13.20 10.02 -8.17
C SER A 38 -12.19 10.27 -9.29
N GLU A 39 -11.32 9.30 -9.57
CA GLU A 39 -10.27 9.42 -10.59
C GLU A 39 -10.63 8.60 -11.84
N ASP A 40 -10.30 9.12 -13.03
CA ASP A 40 -10.56 8.44 -14.31
C ASP A 40 -9.73 7.15 -14.47
N LEU A 41 -8.54 7.11 -13.87
CA LEU A 41 -7.66 5.96 -13.86
C LEU A 41 -6.95 5.84 -12.51
N SER A 42 -7.17 4.72 -11.82
CA SER A 42 -6.54 4.43 -10.53
C SER A 42 -5.66 3.19 -10.60
N PHE A 43 -4.43 3.28 -10.09
CA PHE A 43 -3.55 2.12 -9.92
C PHE A 43 -3.45 1.75 -8.44
N VAL A 44 -3.94 0.56 -8.08
CA VAL A 44 -4.16 0.14 -6.69
C VAL A 44 -3.40 -1.15 -6.40
N MET A 45 -2.61 -1.15 -5.33
CA MET A 45 -1.89 -2.33 -4.85
C MET A 45 -2.52 -2.88 -3.57
N TYR A 46 -2.96 -4.12 -3.60
CA TYR A 46 -3.31 -4.89 -2.40
C TYR A 46 -2.05 -5.60 -1.91
N TYR A 47 -1.64 -5.34 -0.67
CA TYR A 47 -0.37 -5.82 -0.14
C TYR A 47 -0.51 -6.26 1.31
N ALA A 48 0.49 -7.01 1.80
CA ALA A 48 0.69 -7.25 3.22
C ALA A 48 2.11 -6.81 3.61
N PRO A 49 2.31 -6.09 4.74
CA PRO A 49 3.64 -5.60 5.14
C PRO A 49 4.67 -6.71 5.36
N TRP A 50 4.21 -7.92 5.70
CA TRP A 50 5.04 -9.10 5.99
C TRP A 50 5.30 -9.99 4.77
N ASP A 51 4.64 -9.71 3.65
CA ASP A 51 4.73 -10.52 2.45
C ASP A 51 5.98 -10.14 1.63
N ALA A 52 6.76 -11.15 1.23
CA ALA A 52 8.05 -10.94 0.58
C ALA A 52 7.89 -10.35 -0.84
N GLU A 53 6.90 -10.83 -1.58
CA GLU A 53 6.60 -10.33 -2.93
C GLU A 53 6.11 -8.89 -2.89
N SER A 54 5.23 -8.56 -1.94
CA SER A 54 4.79 -7.18 -1.69
C SER A 54 5.98 -6.27 -1.43
N GLN A 55 6.90 -6.66 -0.54
CA GLN A 55 8.08 -5.87 -0.21
C GLN A 55 9.00 -5.65 -1.42
N TYR A 56 9.17 -6.68 -2.25
CA TYR A 56 9.96 -6.62 -3.48
C TYR A 56 9.34 -5.65 -4.49
N VAL A 57 8.03 -5.75 -4.72
CA VAL A 57 7.31 -4.92 -5.71
C VAL A 57 7.16 -3.47 -5.27
N ARG A 58 7.20 -3.19 -3.96
CA ARG A 58 7.02 -1.84 -3.38
C ARG A 58 7.81 -0.75 -4.11
N GLY A 59 9.09 -0.99 -4.38
CA GLY A 59 9.96 0.00 -5.02
C GLY A 59 9.60 0.27 -6.47
N GLU A 60 9.22 -0.77 -7.22
CA GLU A 60 8.78 -0.62 -8.62
C GLU A 60 7.41 0.05 -8.71
N PHE A 61 6.51 -0.24 -7.76
CA PHE A 61 5.22 0.43 -7.67
C PHE A 61 5.38 1.93 -7.43
N GLU A 62 6.29 2.33 -6.54
CA GLU A 62 6.60 3.74 -6.29
C GLU A 62 7.21 4.44 -7.52
N LYS A 63 8.10 3.78 -8.26
CA LYS A 63 8.62 4.32 -9.54
C LYS A 63 7.51 4.51 -10.56
N ALA A 64 6.62 3.52 -10.71
CA ALA A 64 5.48 3.61 -11.62
C ALA A 64 4.55 4.78 -11.24
N ALA A 65 4.27 4.96 -9.95
CA ALA A 65 3.47 6.07 -9.45
C ALA A 65 4.10 7.44 -9.79
N ASN A 66 5.42 7.58 -9.67
CA ASN A 66 6.13 8.80 -10.07
C ASN A 66 5.99 9.08 -11.58
N VAL A 67 6.12 8.05 -12.43
CA VAL A 67 5.97 8.22 -13.89
C VAL A 67 4.53 8.56 -14.29
N LEU A 68 3.54 7.97 -13.61
CA LEU A 68 2.13 8.24 -13.88
C LEU A 68 1.69 9.62 -13.38
N ARG A 69 2.26 10.10 -12.27
CA ARG A 69 1.98 11.45 -11.74
C ARG A 69 2.20 12.55 -12.78
N ASP A 70 3.21 12.42 -13.63
CA ASP A 70 3.55 13.43 -14.63
C ASP A 70 2.73 13.30 -15.93
N ARG A 71 1.87 12.28 -16.03
CA ARG A 71 1.15 11.94 -17.26
C ARG A 71 -0.37 12.06 -17.16
N VAL A 72 -0.90 12.36 -15.98
CA VAL A 72 -2.33 12.52 -15.70
C VAL A 72 -2.60 13.93 -15.20
#